data_AF-A0A8J6RWF0-F1
#
_entry.id   AF-A0A8J6RWF0-F1
#
_cell.length_a   1.000
_cell.length_b   1.000
_cell.length_c   1.000
_cell.angle_alpha   90.00
_cell.angle_beta   90.00
_cell.angle_gamma   90.00
#
_symmetry.space_group_name_H-M   'P 1'
#
loop_
_entity.id
_entity.type
_entity.pdbx_description
1 polymer ?
#
loop_
_entity_poly.entity_id
_entity_poly.type
_entity_poly.pdbx_seq_one_letter_code
_entity_poly.pdbx_strand_id
1 'polypeptide(L)' 'MEGIKVRRHVGQDGILHLDIPVGLTEQDVEVMIIYQPLSSPTVTGRSLEQFYGICADDPIILDDSGISESLDDDLAGAFD' A
#
# COMPACT_ATOMS: atom_id res chain seq x y z
N MET A 1 -30.03 -21.34 -3.23
CA MET A 1 -28.89 -20.61 -3.83
C MET A 1 -28.13 -19.95 -2.69
N GLU A 2 -26.99 -20.51 -2.30
CA GLU A 2 -26.05 -19.80 -1.43
C GLU A 2 -24.96 -19.17 -2.28
N GLY A 3 -24.59 -17.93 -1.96
CA GLY A 3 -23.54 -17.19 -2.66
C GLY A 3 -22.39 -16.88 -1.72
N ILE A 4 -21.16 -17.17 -2.14
CA ILE A 4 -19.94 -16.90 -1.38
C ILE A 4 -19.15 -15.81 -2.12
N LYS A 5 -18.78 -14.73 -1.42
CA LYS A 5 -17.94 -13.65 -1.96
C LYS A 5 -16.51 -13.80 -1.45
N VAL A 6 -15.59 -14.22 -2.32
CA VAL A 6 -14.17 -14.41 -1.99
C VAL A 6 -13.34 -13.33 -2.68
N ARG A 7 -12.47 -12.65 -1.92
CA ARG A 7 -11.44 -11.76 -2.46
C ARG A 7 -10.07 -12.40 -2.25
N ARG A 8 -9.43 -12.79 -3.35
CA ARG A 8 -8.09 -13.38 -3.38
C ARG A 8 -7.24 -12.66 -4.41
N HIS A 9 -5.94 -12.63 -4.18
CA HIS A 9 -4.98 -12.20 -5.18
C HIS A 9 -4.61 -13.39 -6.06
N VAL A 10 -4.61 -13.18 -7.38
CA VAL A 10 -4.12 -14.16 -8.36
C VAL A 10 -2.62 -13.97 -8.51
N GLY A 11 -1.86 -15.05 -8.32
CA GLY A 11 -0.41 -15.03 -8.40
C GLY A 11 0.12 -14.89 -9.82
N GLN A 12 1.44 -15.01 -9.96
CA GLN A 12 2.12 -14.93 -11.26
C GLN A 12 1.75 -16.09 -12.21
N ASP A 13 1.19 -17.17 -11.68
CA ASP A 13 0.67 -18.32 -12.43
C ASP A 13 -0.67 -18.05 -13.12
N GLY A 14 -1.38 -16.99 -12.73
CA GLY A 14 -2.68 -16.64 -13.31
C GLY A 14 -3.83 -17.54 -12.83
N ILE A 15 -3.63 -18.36 -11.79
CA ILE A 15 -4.62 -19.35 -11.33
C ILE A 15 -5.29 -18.90 -10.04
N LEU A 16 -6.63 -18.87 -10.02
CA LEU A 16 -7.43 -18.62 -8.82
C LEU A 16 -7.87 -19.94 -8.19
N HIS A 17 -7.27 -20.32 -7.07
CA HIS A 17 -7.69 -21.46 -6.27
C HIS A 17 -8.87 -21.10 -5.36
N LEU A 18 -9.98 -21.84 -5.50
CA LEU A 18 -11.21 -21.70 -4.72
C LEU A 18 -11.59 -23.05 -4.10
N ASP A 19 -11.46 -23.15 -2.79
CA ASP A 19 -11.96 -24.29 -2.01
C ASP A 19 -13.35 -23.93 -1.46
N ILE A 20 -14.39 -24.60 -1.97
CA ILE A 20 -15.78 -24.37 -1.57
C ILE A 20 -16.24 -25.57 -0.73
N PRO A 21 -16.34 -25.42 0.61
CA PRO A 21 -16.89 -26.48 1.44
C PRO A 21 -18.40 -26.56 1.21
N VAL A 22 -18.84 -27.60 0.51
CA VAL A 22 -20.27 -27.78 0.19
C VAL A 22 -21.03 -28.56 1.27
N GLY A 23 -20.36 -29.30 2.15
CA GLY A 23 -21.02 -30.11 3.19
C GLY A 23 -21.97 -31.20 2.65
N LEU A 24 -21.92 -31.46 1.34
CA LEU A 24 -22.74 -32.45 0.64
C LEU A 24 -21.94 -33.73 0.45
N THR A 25 -22.62 -34.86 0.58
CA THR A 25 -22.07 -36.21 0.32
C THR A 25 -22.94 -36.92 -0.70
N GLU A 26 -22.31 -37.57 -1.68
CA GLU A 26 -22.95 -38.40 -2.72
C GLU A 26 -24.04 -37.70 -3.54
N GLN A 27 -23.84 -36.43 -3.89
CA GLN A 27 -24.76 -35.67 -4.75
C GLN A 27 -23.99 -34.83 -5.76
N ASP A 28 -24.54 -34.71 -6.97
CA ASP A 28 -24.02 -33.84 -8.01
C ASP A 28 -24.37 -32.38 -7.72
N VAL A 29 -23.40 -31.49 -7.90
CA VAL A 29 -23.54 -30.05 -7.65
C VAL A 29 -23.16 -29.27 -8.89
N GLU A 30 -24.09 -28.47 -9.39
CA GLU A 30 -23.84 -27.52 -10.48
C GLU A 30 -23.34 -26.20 -9.88
N VAL A 31 -22.18 -25.73 -10.36
CA VAL A 31 -21.54 -24.50 -9.86
C VAL A 31 -21.36 -23.51 -11.01
N MET A 32 -21.90 -22.30 -10.84
CA MET A 32 -21.70 -21.19 -11.77
C MET A 32 -20.77 -20.15 -11.14
N ILE A 33 -19.61 -19.94 -11.75
CA ILE A 33 -18.59 -19.00 -11.26
C ILE A 33 -18.59 -17.74 -12.15
N ILE A 34 -18.78 -16.58 -11.53
CA ILE A 34 -18.63 -15.28 -12.19
C ILE A 34 -17.45 -14.58 -11.52
N TYR A 35 -16.40 -14.28 -12.29
CA TYR A 35 -15.24 -13.53 -11.81
C TYR A 35 -15.15 -12.17 -12.50
N GLN A 36 -14.77 -11.15 -11.73
CA GLN A 36 -14.53 -9.81 -12.25
C GLN A 36 -13.13 -9.37 -11.80
N PRO A 37 -12.22 -9.02 -12.72
CA PRO A 37 -10.91 -8.50 -12.34
C PRO A 37 -11.09 -7.16 -11.61
N LEU A 38 -10.47 -7.05 -10.44
CA LEU A 38 -10.42 -5.80 -9.71
C LEU A 38 -9.13 -5.08 -10.10
N SER A 39 -9.25 -4.02 -10.89
CA SER A 39 -8.14 -3.08 -11.07
C SER A 39 -7.82 -2.49 -9.69
N SER A 40 -6.63 -2.78 -9.16
CA SER A 40 -6.13 -2.01 -8.02
C SER A 40 -6.16 -0.55 -8.43
N PRO A 41 -6.68 0.37 -7.59
CA PRO A 41 -6.48 1.79 -7.86
C PRO A 41 -4.98 1.97 -8.00
N THR A 42 -4.54 2.43 -9.17
CA THR A 42 -3.16 2.85 -9.35
C THR A 42 -2.94 3.84 -8.23
N VAL A 43 -2.14 3.47 -7.23
CA VAL A 43 -1.53 4.46 -6.36
C VAL A 43 -0.61 5.18 -7.32
N THR A 44 -1.14 6.19 -8.01
CA THR A 44 -0.34 7.30 -8.50
C THR A 44 0.31 7.81 -7.24
N GLY A 45 1.51 7.26 -6.95
CA GLY A 45 2.37 7.79 -5.92
C GLY A 45 2.39 9.28 -6.19
N ARG A 46 1.84 10.05 -5.26
CA ARG A 46 1.91 11.50 -5.34
C ARG A 46 3.38 11.80 -5.60
N SER A 47 3.67 12.43 -6.74
CA SER A 47 5.05 12.79 -7.04
C SER A 47 5.59 13.53 -5.82
N LEU A 48 6.79 13.19 -5.36
CA LEU A 48 7.43 13.90 -4.25
C LEU A 48 7.51 15.41 -4.55
N GLU A 49 7.42 15.78 -5.83
CA GLU A 49 7.29 17.14 -6.32
C GLU A 49 6.11 17.92 -5.73
N GLN A 50 5.01 17.24 -5.41
CA GLN A 50 3.85 17.84 -4.77
C GLN A 50 4.12 18.27 -3.32
N PHE A 51 5.23 17.83 -2.72
CA PHE A 51 5.64 18.21 -1.36
C PHE A 51 6.69 19.34 -1.35
N TYR A 52 7.31 19.70 -2.49
CA TYR A 52 8.28 20.80 -2.53
C TYR A 52 7.67 22.17 -2.20
N GLY A 53 6.35 22.33 -2.28
CA GLY A 53 5.67 23.56 -1.88
C GLY A 53 5.64 23.82 -0.37
N ILE A 54 5.86 22.80 0.48
CA ILE A 54 5.83 22.96 1.94
C ILE A 54 7.01 23.78 2.45
N CYS A 55 8.17 23.70 1.77
CA CYS A 55 9.35 24.48 2.10
C CYS A 55 9.44 25.81 1.32
N ALA A 56 8.41 26.16 0.53
CA ALA A 56 8.40 27.39 -0.26
C ALA A 56 8.07 28.64 0.58
N ASP A 57 7.30 28.47 1.66
CA ASP A 57 6.89 29.57 2.55
C ASP A 57 7.96 29.91 3.61
N ASP A 58 8.90 28.99 3.87
CA ASP A 58 10.00 29.18 4.83
C ASP A 58 11.34 28.76 4.19
N PRO A 59 11.93 29.62 3.33
CA PRO A 59 13.15 29.29 2.63
C PRO A 59 14.32 29.19 3.62
N ILE A 60 15.11 28.11 3.51
CA ILE A 60 16.34 27.96 4.28
C ILE A 60 17.34 29.03 3.81
N ILE A 61 17.49 30.09 4.60
CA ILE A 61 18.49 31.13 4.37
C ILE A 61 19.84 30.58 4.83
N LEU A 62 20.74 30.30 3.89
CA LEU A 62 22.13 29.99 4.19
C LEU A 62 22.85 31.32 4.47
N ASP A 63 23.17 31.57 5.73
CA ASP A 63 24.09 32.64 6.09
C ASP A 63 25.54 32.15 6.09
N ASP A 64 26.49 33.09 6.10
CA ASP A 64 27.93 32.77 6.13
C ASP A 64 28.39 32.29 7.53
N SER A 65 27.49 32.19 8.52
CA SER A 65 27.82 31.78 9.89
C SER A 65 27.90 30.27 10.08
N GLY A 66 27.47 29.47 9.10
CA GLY A 66 27.48 28.01 9.21
C GLY A 66 26.49 27.49 10.27
N ILE A 67 26.64 26.23 10.67
CA ILE A 67 25.78 25.62 11.70
C ILE A 67 26.23 26.13 13.08
N SER A 68 25.28 26.66 13.87
CA SER A 68 25.56 27.07 15.26
C SER A 68 26.10 25.90 16.08
N GLU A 69 27.27 26.05 16.70
CA GLU A 69 27.87 25.02 17.58
C GLU A 69 26.90 24.59 18.71
N SER A 70 25.98 25.46 19.11
CA SER A 70 24.95 25.15 20.11
C SER A 70 23.94 24.07 19.67
N LEU A 71 23.77 23.82 18.37
CA LEU A 71 22.87 22.79 17.85
C LEU A 71 23.52 21.39 17.84
N ASP A 72 24.85 21.32 17.81
CA ASP A 72 25.60 20.06 17.92
C ASP A 72 25.56 19.52 19.36
N ASP A 73 25.59 20.41 20.36
CA ASP A 73 25.52 20.03 21.78
C ASP A 73 24.17 19.38 22.15
N ASP A 74 23.06 19.83 21.54
CA ASP A 74 21.71 19.29 21.79
C ASP A 74 21.43 17.96 21.05
N LEU A 75 22.27 17.58 20.08
CA LEU A 75 22.10 16.36 19.27
C LEU A 75 22.99 15.20 19.74
N ALA A 76 23.90 15.45 20.69
CA ALA A 76 24.74 14.42 21.29
C ALA A 76 23.88 13.36 22.01
N GLY A 77 23.76 12.17 21.40
CA GLY A 77 22.99 11.03 21.94
C GLY A 77 21.58 10.86 21.37
N ALA A 78 21.15 11.68 20.39
CA ALA A 78 19.83 11.55 19.78
C ALA A 78 19.67 10.31 18.86
N PHE A 79 20.78 9.64 18.52
CA PHE A 79 20.82 8.47 17.64
C PHE A 79 21.39 7.21 18.31
N ASP A 80 21.53 7.22 19.65
CA ASP A 80 21.84 6.02 20.45
C ASP A 80 20.54 5.30 20.89
#